data_AF-A0A7C4QS81-F1
#
_entry.id   AF-A0A7C4QS81-F1
#
_cell.length_a   1.000
_cell.length_b   1.000
_cell.length_c   1.000
_cell.angle_alpha   90.00
_cell.angle_beta   90.00
_cell.angle_gamma   90.00
#
_symmetry.space_group_name_H-M   'P 1'
#
loop_
_entity.id
_entity.type
_entity.pdbx_description
1 polymer ?
#
loop_
_entity_poly.entity_id
_entity_poly.type
_entity_poly.pdbx_seq_one_letter_code
_entity_poly.pdbx_strand_id
1 'polypeptide(L)'
;MNDTLDYPFGGGWNRCRRPGGSHLAGKRAVLPGNESLCLACLFALVAAGHGADDSAKVLLSGLPSPVLFRGDATTAYRDPAAIYHDGWFRLFFTLVKIEPDQRPFSYAAWSKSRDLREWSEPKIITPRDQSLNYGSPGNLIRHDGEWVLCLQTYPRPQGEPYGNQDARIWTMRSRDLETWGAPELLRVKGPNVPREKMGRMIDPFLLPDRREPGKWWCFYKQNGVSMSWSQDLKTWTFAGRVEAGENACVITEGDDYVLFHSPANGIGVKRSKDLKFWRDEGVLTLGQKEWPWAQGRLTAGFVLDLRRDPAVGRALMFFHGSDFPEKDPRGGFDNFASLGLCWSDDLNTWEWPGKNRPTSVPTRK
;
A
#
# COMPACT_ATOMS: atom_id res chain seq x y z
N MET A 1 3.78 26.31 10.03
CA MET A 1 4.76 26.82 11.02
C MET A 1 5.94 25.89 10.95
N ASN A 2 7.07 26.43 10.50
CA ASN A 2 8.34 25.73 10.36
C ASN A 2 8.94 25.54 11.74
N ASP A 3 9.19 24.29 12.14
CA ASP A 3 10.11 23.99 13.23
C ASP A 3 11.11 22.94 12.73
N THR A 4 12.22 23.47 12.21
CA THR A 4 13.50 22.79 12.07
C THR A 4 14.08 22.59 13.46
N LEU A 5 14.18 21.33 13.91
CA LEU A 5 15.02 20.95 15.04
C LEU A 5 16.27 20.27 14.52
N ASP A 6 17.37 21.03 14.55
CA ASP A 6 18.74 20.57 14.38
C ASP A 6 19.12 19.57 15.48
N TYR A 7 19.79 18.49 15.09
CA TYR A 7 20.58 17.66 16.01
C TYR A 7 21.99 17.46 15.43
N PRO A 8 23.04 17.61 16.26
CA PRO A 8 24.42 17.51 15.80
C PRO A 8 24.89 16.06 15.83
N PHE A 9 25.50 15.58 14.75
CA PHE A 9 26.37 14.40 14.79
C PHE A 9 27.76 14.77 14.27
N GLY A 10 28.68 14.92 15.21
CA GLY A 10 30.11 15.00 14.95
C GLY A 10 30.70 13.60 14.75
N GLY A 11 31.46 13.47 13.65
CA GLY A 11 32.82 12.93 13.60
C GLY A 11 33.11 11.49 14.06
N GLY A 12 33.67 10.69 13.14
CA GLY A 12 34.46 9.52 13.54
C GLY A 12 34.64 8.44 12.48
N TRP A 13 35.22 8.76 11.32
CA TRP A 13 35.72 7.76 10.39
C TRP A 13 37.05 7.19 10.89
N ASN A 14 37.14 5.87 11.12
CA ASN A 14 38.43 5.20 11.28
C ASN A 14 38.53 3.90 10.47
N ARG A 15 39.27 4.05 9.37
CA ARG A 15 40.18 3.14 8.65
C ARG A 15 40.18 1.66 9.03
N CYS A 16 39.80 0.84 8.04
CA CYS A 16 40.27 -0.54 7.87
C CYS A 16 41.81 -0.61 7.80
N ARG A 17 42.40 -1.52 8.59
CA ARG A 17 43.72 -2.11 8.34
C ARG A 17 43.54 -3.64 8.20
N ARG A 18 44.05 -4.18 7.10
CA ARG A 18 44.61 -5.55 6.99
C ARG A 18 46.13 -5.36 6.80
N PRO A 19 47.04 -6.27 7.25
CA PRO A 19 47.24 -7.55 6.55
C PRO A 19 47.85 -8.73 7.38
N GLY A 20 47.97 -9.89 6.69
CA GLY A 20 48.83 -11.04 7.05
C GLY A 20 48.13 -12.15 7.86
N GLY A 21 48.27 -13.45 7.61
CA GLY A 21 49.08 -14.22 6.68
C GLY A 21 49.02 -15.73 7.01
N SER A 22 49.08 -16.57 5.95
CA SER A 22 49.73 -17.90 5.84
C SER A 22 49.22 -19.14 6.63
N HIS A 23 48.81 -20.21 5.91
CA HIS A 23 49.50 -21.51 5.66
C HIS A 23 49.04 -22.64 6.62
N LEU A 24 48.45 -23.77 6.18
CA LEU A 24 49.02 -25.02 5.60
C LEU A 24 47.83 -25.93 5.19
N ALA A 25 47.69 -26.44 3.95
CA ALA A 25 48.27 -27.65 3.34
C ALA A 25 47.93 -29.00 4.02
N GLY A 26 47.19 -29.89 3.32
CA GLY A 26 47.02 -31.30 3.74
C GLY A 26 46.08 -32.20 2.89
N LYS A 27 46.57 -32.63 1.72
CA LYS A 27 46.43 -33.93 1.00
C LYS A 27 45.10 -34.74 0.92
N ARG A 28 44.68 -34.90 -0.36
CA ARG A 28 44.13 -36.05 -1.14
C ARG A 28 43.68 -37.36 -0.46
N ALA A 29 42.54 -37.87 -0.94
CA ALA A 29 42.37 -39.25 -1.46
C ALA A 29 41.17 -39.34 -2.43
N VAL A 30 41.23 -40.29 -3.36
CA VAL A 30 40.35 -40.52 -4.52
C VAL A 30 39.59 -41.86 -4.34
N LEU A 31 38.26 -41.84 -4.60
CA LEU A 31 37.29 -42.81 -5.21
C LEU A 31 37.55 -44.35 -5.14
N PRO A 32 36.53 -45.26 -5.16
CA PRO A 32 35.38 -45.21 -6.11
C PRO A 32 34.01 -45.82 -5.69
N GLY A 33 33.00 -45.51 -6.51
CA GLY A 33 32.03 -46.45 -7.10
C GLY A 33 31.05 -47.22 -6.20
N ASN A 34 29.75 -46.99 -6.41
CA ASN A 34 28.81 -48.10 -6.61
C ASN A 34 27.55 -47.62 -7.33
N GLU A 35 27.30 -48.30 -8.46
CA GLU A 35 26.06 -48.33 -9.22
C GLU A 35 24.96 -49.04 -8.41
N SER A 36 23.70 -48.59 -8.52
CA SER A 36 22.57 -49.50 -8.79
C SER A 36 21.19 -48.85 -8.69
N LEU A 37 20.37 -49.26 -9.67
CA LEU A 37 18.91 -49.39 -9.68
C LEU A 37 18.01 -48.17 -9.89
N CYS A 38 17.60 -48.05 -11.17
CA CYS A 38 16.20 -48.12 -11.62
C CYS A 38 15.08 -47.70 -10.66
N LEU A 39 14.44 -46.57 -10.99
CA LEU A 39 12.98 -46.51 -11.05
C LEU A 39 12.55 -45.48 -12.09
N ALA A 40 12.17 -45.96 -13.27
CA ALA A 40 11.49 -45.17 -14.28
C ALA A 40 10.04 -44.97 -13.83
N CYS A 41 9.74 -43.84 -13.20
CA CYS A 41 8.36 -43.41 -13.01
C CYS A 41 7.85 -42.79 -14.31
N LEU A 42 7.05 -43.56 -15.05
CA LEU A 42 6.11 -43.03 -16.04
C LEU A 42 5.17 -42.05 -15.33
N PHE A 43 5.44 -40.75 -15.42
CA PHE A 43 4.40 -39.76 -15.23
C PHE A 43 3.66 -39.62 -16.55
N ALA A 44 2.50 -40.28 -16.61
CA ALA A 44 1.49 -39.94 -17.60
C ALA A 44 1.12 -38.46 -17.41
N LEU A 45 1.52 -37.62 -18.36
CA LEU A 45 0.98 -36.28 -18.52
C LEU A 45 -0.52 -36.43 -18.81
N VAL A 46 -1.34 -36.33 -17.77
CA VAL A 46 -2.73 -35.89 -17.96
C VAL A 46 -2.63 -34.40 -18.19
N ALA A 47 -2.60 -34.02 -19.48
CA ALA A 47 -2.90 -32.67 -19.90
C ALA A 47 -4.36 -32.39 -19.54
N ALA A 48 -4.59 -31.97 -18.28
CA ALA A 48 -5.79 -31.26 -17.92
C ALA A 48 -5.72 -29.93 -18.67
N GLY A 49 -6.36 -29.90 -19.84
CA GLY A 49 -6.68 -28.69 -20.55
C GLY A 49 -7.37 -27.75 -19.56
N HIS A 50 -6.63 -26.76 -19.09
CA HIS A 50 -7.25 -25.58 -18.54
C HIS A 50 -7.97 -24.97 -19.72
N GLY A 51 -9.29 -25.18 -19.79
CA GLY A 51 -10.14 -24.34 -20.61
C GLY A 51 -9.73 -22.91 -20.29
N ALA A 52 -9.34 -22.17 -21.33
CA ALA A 52 -9.24 -20.74 -21.25
C ALA A 52 -10.61 -20.27 -20.78
N ASP A 53 -10.72 -20.00 -19.48
CA ASP A 53 -11.89 -19.40 -18.89
C ASP A 53 -12.04 -18.07 -19.62
N ASP A 54 -13.14 -17.93 -20.33
CA ASP A 54 -13.57 -16.70 -21.01
C ASP A 54 -13.94 -15.70 -19.89
N SER A 55 -12.96 -15.34 -19.06
CA SER A 55 -13.15 -14.45 -17.94
C SER A 55 -13.61 -13.13 -18.53
N ALA A 56 -14.90 -12.83 -18.34
CA ALA A 56 -15.50 -11.63 -18.89
C ALA A 56 -14.63 -10.41 -18.54
N LYS A 57 -14.21 -9.67 -19.57
CA LYS A 57 -13.39 -8.48 -19.38
C LYS A 57 -14.12 -7.48 -18.49
N VAL A 58 -13.39 -6.88 -17.54
CA VAL A 58 -13.92 -5.84 -16.66
C VAL A 58 -14.20 -4.59 -17.48
N LEU A 59 -15.48 -4.18 -17.58
CA LEU A 59 -15.90 -3.03 -18.37
C LEU A 59 -15.82 -1.73 -17.56
N LEU A 60 -14.62 -1.15 -17.44
CA LEU A 60 -14.37 0.07 -16.66
C LEU A 60 -15.18 1.28 -17.14
N SER A 61 -15.31 1.46 -18.47
CA SER A 61 -16.10 2.55 -19.06
C SER A 61 -17.61 2.44 -18.79
N GLY A 62 -18.07 1.25 -18.40
CA GLY A 62 -19.45 0.96 -18.00
C GLY A 62 -19.77 1.31 -16.54
N LEU A 63 -18.76 1.66 -15.73
CA LEU A 63 -18.99 2.08 -14.35
C LEU A 63 -19.86 3.36 -14.32
N PRO A 64 -20.84 3.46 -13.41
CA PRO A 64 -21.75 4.59 -13.38
C PRO A 64 -21.15 5.85 -12.74
N SER A 65 -20.12 5.70 -11.92
CA SER A 65 -19.53 6.75 -11.09
C SER A 65 -18.06 6.44 -10.77
N PRO A 66 -17.18 7.45 -10.61
CA PRO A 66 -15.85 7.23 -10.05
C PRO A 66 -15.90 6.82 -8.57
N VAL A 67 -17.00 7.04 -7.86
CA VAL A 67 -17.13 6.73 -6.43
C VAL A 67 -17.53 5.27 -6.25
N LEU A 68 -16.71 4.51 -5.52
CA LEU A 68 -16.95 3.12 -5.14
C LEU A 68 -17.68 3.00 -3.80
N PHE A 69 -17.22 3.77 -2.81
CA PHE A 69 -17.81 3.82 -1.47
C PHE A 69 -18.04 5.27 -1.09
N ARG A 70 -19.29 5.64 -0.84
CA ARG A 70 -19.67 7.01 -0.47
C ARG A 70 -19.65 7.17 1.05
N GLY A 71 -18.83 8.08 1.56
CA GLY A 71 -18.92 8.53 2.94
C GLY A 71 -20.15 9.38 3.21
N ASP A 72 -20.58 9.42 4.47
CA ASP A 72 -21.73 10.18 4.95
C ASP A 72 -21.40 10.86 6.30
N ALA A 73 -22.42 11.39 6.98
CA ALA A 73 -22.26 12.11 8.23
C ALA A 73 -21.63 11.28 9.38
N THR A 74 -21.69 9.96 9.29
CA THR A 74 -21.25 9.01 10.32
C THR A 74 -20.19 8.03 9.84
N THR A 75 -19.90 8.00 8.54
CA THR A 75 -18.99 7.02 7.93
C THR A 75 -17.99 7.70 7.01
N ALA A 76 -16.72 7.29 7.11
CA ALA A 76 -15.69 7.64 6.13
C ALA A 76 -14.94 6.38 5.65
N TYR A 77 -14.63 6.36 4.36
CA TYR A 77 -13.81 5.35 3.71
C TYR A 77 -12.53 6.02 3.20
N ARG A 78 -11.36 5.56 3.66
CA ARG A 78 -10.08 6.22 3.39
C ARG A 78 -8.98 5.23 3.09
N ASP A 79 -7.87 5.77 2.57
CA ASP A 79 -6.57 5.10 2.48
C ASP A 79 -6.66 3.67 1.87
N PRO A 80 -7.03 3.56 0.59
CA PRO A 80 -7.27 2.25 -0.03
C PRO A 80 -5.96 1.48 -0.28
N ALA A 81 -6.04 0.15 -0.23
CA ALA A 81 -5.11 -0.78 -0.83
C ALA A 81 -5.87 -1.90 -1.53
N ALA A 82 -5.39 -2.39 -2.66
CA ALA A 82 -6.12 -3.37 -3.45
C ALA A 82 -5.26 -4.53 -3.91
N ILE A 83 -5.91 -5.67 -4.14
CA ILE A 83 -5.35 -6.80 -4.87
C ILE A 83 -6.39 -7.40 -5.80
N TYR A 84 -5.96 -7.85 -6.97
CA TYR A 84 -6.75 -8.69 -7.86
C TYR A 84 -6.18 -10.11 -7.83
N HIS A 85 -6.98 -11.07 -7.37
CA HIS A 85 -6.56 -12.46 -7.23
C HIS A 85 -7.77 -13.39 -7.36
N ASP A 86 -7.61 -14.44 -8.17
CA ASP A 86 -8.63 -15.46 -8.47
C ASP A 86 -9.95 -14.85 -8.95
N GLY A 87 -9.87 -13.87 -9.87
CA GLY A 87 -11.04 -13.20 -10.44
C GLY A 87 -11.73 -12.20 -9.51
N TRP A 88 -11.16 -11.91 -8.33
CA TRP A 88 -11.72 -10.99 -7.36
C TRP A 88 -10.81 -9.80 -7.12
N PHE A 89 -11.38 -8.60 -7.21
CA PHE A 89 -10.85 -7.42 -6.56
C PHE A 89 -11.17 -7.49 -5.07
N ARG A 90 -10.16 -7.33 -4.23
CA ARG A 90 -10.32 -7.11 -2.79
C ARG A 90 -9.74 -5.75 -2.48
N LEU A 91 -10.60 -4.84 -2.02
CA LEU A 91 -10.25 -3.48 -1.62
C LEU A 91 -10.24 -3.42 -0.10
N PHE A 92 -9.08 -3.13 0.44
CA PHE A 92 -8.82 -2.85 1.86
C PHE A 92 -8.83 -1.34 2.05
N PHE A 93 -9.34 -0.86 3.18
CA PHE A 93 -9.43 0.56 3.46
C PHE A 93 -9.51 0.83 4.96
N THR A 94 -9.22 2.07 5.35
CA THR A 94 -9.66 2.62 6.63
C THR A 94 -11.17 2.84 6.58
N LEU A 95 -11.90 2.16 7.46
CA LEU A 95 -13.30 2.47 7.75
C LEU A 95 -13.35 3.27 9.05
N VAL A 96 -13.83 4.50 8.98
CA VAL A 96 -14.13 5.30 10.19
C VAL A 96 -15.63 5.28 10.42
N LYS A 97 -16.04 5.02 11.66
CA LYS A 97 -17.44 5.10 12.09
C LYS A 97 -17.54 6.03 13.29
N ILE A 98 -18.44 7.01 13.22
CA ILE A 98 -18.91 7.76 14.38
C ILE A 98 -19.98 6.90 15.04
N GLU A 99 -19.65 6.39 16.22
CA GLU A 99 -20.51 5.47 16.95
C GLU A 99 -21.56 6.21 17.81
N PRO A 100 -22.54 5.52 18.41
CA PRO A 100 -23.62 6.18 19.17
C PRO A 100 -23.14 7.08 20.31
N ASP A 101 -21.96 6.81 20.88
CA ASP A 101 -21.28 7.65 21.87
C ASP A 101 -20.63 8.92 21.28
N GLN A 102 -20.87 9.19 19.99
CA GLN A 102 -20.34 10.29 19.18
C GLN A 102 -18.81 10.25 19.01
N ARG A 103 -18.19 9.11 19.30
CA ARG A 103 -16.74 8.96 19.14
C ARG A 103 -16.42 8.30 17.80
N PRO A 104 -15.43 8.84 17.06
CA PRO A 104 -14.94 8.18 15.87
C PRO A 104 -13.99 7.02 16.24
N PHE A 105 -14.20 5.88 15.61
CA PHE A 105 -13.32 4.71 15.64
C PHE A 105 -12.83 4.40 14.24
N SER A 106 -11.54 4.10 14.12
CA SER A 106 -10.92 3.69 12.85
C SER A 106 -10.62 2.19 12.86
N TYR A 107 -10.98 1.54 11.76
CA TYR A 107 -10.79 0.12 11.53
C TYR A 107 -10.07 -0.11 10.20
N ALA A 108 -9.22 -1.13 10.13
CA ALA A 108 -8.93 -1.74 8.83
C ALA A 108 -10.10 -2.65 8.47
N ALA A 109 -10.62 -2.49 7.25
CA ALA A 109 -11.71 -3.28 6.71
C ALA A 109 -11.43 -3.66 5.26
N TRP A 110 -12.19 -4.61 4.72
CA TRP A 110 -12.15 -4.94 3.30
C TRP A 110 -13.53 -5.22 2.73
N SER A 111 -13.66 -5.04 1.41
CA SER A 111 -14.80 -5.48 0.60
C SER A 111 -14.28 -6.10 -0.71
N LYS A 112 -15.06 -6.98 -1.34
CA LYS A 112 -14.68 -7.63 -2.61
C LYS A 112 -15.71 -7.46 -3.70
N SER A 113 -15.23 -7.45 -4.94
CA SER A 113 -16.02 -7.32 -6.16
C SER A 113 -15.38 -8.13 -7.29
N ARG A 114 -16.18 -8.60 -8.24
CA ARG A 114 -15.68 -9.19 -9.50
C ARG A 114 -15.63 -8.18 -10.64
N ASP A 115 -16.40 -7.10 -10.55
CA ASP A 115 -16.67 -6.18 -11.65
C ASP A 115 -16.43 -4.70 -11.31
N LEU A 116 -15.95 -4.41 -10.09
CA LEU A 116 -15.77 -3.07 -9.51
C LEU A 116 -17.05 -2.25 -9.35
N ARG A 117 -18.22 -2.87 -9.60
CA ARG A 117 -19.54 -2.24 -9.50
C ARG A 117 -20.31 -2.77 -8.30
N GLU A 118 -20.39 -4.09 -8.17
CA GLU A 118 -21.08 -4.76 -7.07
C GLU A 118 -20.05 -5.19 -6.03
N TRP A 119 -20.16 -4.61 -4.84
CA TRP A 119 -19.25 -4.82 -3.72
C TRP A 119 -19.97 -5.54 -2.59
N SER A 120 -19.27 -6.46 -1.94
CA SER A 120 -19.77 -7.07 -0.70
C SER A 120 -19.85 -6.04 0.43
N GLU A 121 -20.64 -6.32 1.46
CA GLU A 121 -20.59 -5.53 2.70
C GLU A 121 -19.16 -5.47 3.26
N PRO A 122 -18.68 -4.30 3.73
CA PRO A 122 -17.38 -4.18 4.38
C PRO A 122 -17.25 -5.09 5.60
N LYS A 123 -16.14 -5.84 5.68
CA LYS A 123 -15.77 -6.65 6.84
C LYS A 123 -14.62 -5.99 7.60
N ILE A 124 -14.86 -5.65 8.86
CA ILE A 124 -13.83 -5.16 9.80
C ILE A 124 -12.90 -6.32 10.19
N ILE A 125 -11.59 -6.09 10.13
CA ILE A 125 -10.57 -7.11 10.46
C ILE A 125 -9.70 -6.76 11.66
N THR A 126 -9.89 -5.58 12.26
CA THR A 126 -9.13 -5.12 13.42
C THR A 126 -10.02 -4.84 14.63
N PRO A 127 -9.49 -4.95 15.87
CA PRO A 127 -10.26 -4.62 17.07
C PRO A 127 -10.71 -3.16 17.13
N ARG A 128 -11.82 -2.94 17.85
CA ARG A 128 -12.30 -1.61 18.27
C ARG A 128 -11.46 -1.08 19.43
N ASP A 129 -10.60 -0.10 19.18
CA ASP A 129 -9.72 0.47 20.21
C ASP A 129 -9.23 1.88 19.84
N GLN A 130 -9.65 2.93 20.57
CA GLN A 130 -9.20 4.31 20.28
C GLN A 130 -7.72 4.55 20.59
N SER A 131 -7.11 3.73 21.45
CA SER A 131 -5.66 3.79 21.72
C SER A 131 -4.82 3.22 20.57
N LEU A 132 -5.47 2.58 19.59
CA LEU A 132 -4.83 2.00 18.41
C LEU A 132 -5.38 2.63 17.13
N ASN A 133 -6.69 2.60 16.90
CA ASN A 133 -7.36 3.12 15.69
C ASN A 133 -6.63 2.65 14.42
N TYR A 134 -6.88 1.40 14.05
CA TYR A 134 -6.22 0.79 12.90
C TYR A 134 -6.72 1.40 11.58
N GLY A 135 -5.84 1.51 10.60
CA GLY A 135 -6.18 2.05 9.30
C GLY A 135 -4.98 2.06 8.36
N SER A 136 -5.11 2.81 7.27
CA SER A 136 -4.13 3.00 6.20
C SER A 136 -3.46 1.68 5.79
N PRO A 137 -4.25 0.69 5.32
CA PRO A 137 -3.67 -0.49 4.68
C PRO A 137 -2.78 -0.04 3.52
N GLY A 138 -1.54 -0.51 3.52
CA GLY A 138 -0.53 -0.11 2.57
C GLY A 138 -0.61 -0.89 1.27
N ASN A 139 -0.33 -2.19 1.37
CA ASN A 139 -0.46 -3.16 0.30
C ASN A 139 -0.46 -4.59 0.85
N LEU A 140 -0.66 -5.54 -0.07
CA LEU A 140 -0.62 -6.97 0.19
C LEU A 140 0.53 -7.60 -0.59
N ILE A 141 1.29 -8.48 0.06
CA ILE A 141 2.37 -9.24 -0.56
C ILE A 141 2.23 -10.73 -0.24
N ARG A 142 2.86 -11.60 -1.05
CA ARG A 142 3.06 -13.01 -0.69
C ARG A 142 4.39 -13.21 0.01
N HIS A 143 4.38 -13.89 1.15
CA HIS A 143 5.57 -14.27 1.90
C HIS A 143 5.33 -15.58 2.66
N ASP A 144 6.23 -16.56 2.53
CA ASP A 144 6.14 -17.88 3.18
C ASP A 144 4.79 -18.58 3.02
N GLY A 145 4.20 -18.52 1.82
CA GLY A 145 2.91 -19.18 1.53
C GLY A 145 1.69 -18.46 2.09
N GLU A 146 1.86 -17.30 2.72
CA GLU A 146 0.77 -16.48 3.28
C GLU A 146 0.71 -15.12 2.58
N TRP A 147 -0.45 -14.48 2.67
CA TRP A 147 -0.63 -13.07 2.38
C TRP A 147 -0.24 -12.26 3.60
N VAL A 148 0.51 -11.18 3.37
CA VAL A 148 0.88 -10.21 4.41
C VAL A 148 0.32 -8.86 4.00
N LEU A 149 -0.52 -8.28 4.86
CA LEU A 149 -1.03 -6.92 4.76
C LEU A 149 -0.20 -6.04 5.70
N CYS A 150 0.34 -4.92 5.23
CA CYS A 150 0.86 -3.89 6.12
C CYS A 150 -0.19 -2.79 6.36
N LEU A 151 -0.20 -2.23 7.57
CA LEU A 151 -1.17 -1.21 8.00
C LEU A 151 -0.62 -0.37 9.15
N GLN A 152 -1.33 0.67 9.56
CA GLN A 152 -0.94 1.51 10.70
C GLN A 152 -1.93 1.46 11.86
N THR A 153 -1.48 1.99 12.99
CA THR A 153 -2.32 2.54 14.06
C THR A 153 -2.28 4.07 14.03
N TYR A 154 -3.39 4.71 14.38
CA TYR A 154 -3.55 6.16 14.47
C TYR A 154 -4.21 6.57 15.81
N PRO A 155 -3.52 6.38 16.95
CA PRO A 155 -4.11 6.48 18.28
C PRO A 155 -4.72 7.86 18.57
N ARG A 156 -5.97 7.86 19.04
CA ARG A 156 -6.71 9.06 19.48
C ARG A 156 -7.44 8.83 20.81
N PRO A 157 -6.76 8.38 21.88
CA PRO A 157 -7.40 7.99 23.13
C PRO A 157 -8.19 9.11 23.81
N GLN A 158 -7.89 10.38 23.52
CA GLN A 158 -8.58 11.54 24.07
C GLN A 158 -9.48 12.25 23.06
N GLY A 159 -9.73 11.63 21.90
CA GLY A 159 -10.51 12.23 20.82
C GLY A 159 -9.80 13.39 20.12
N GLU A 160 -8.46 13.46 20.20
CA GLU A 160 -7.67 14.43 19.46
C GLU A 160 -7.88 14.30 17.94
N PRO A 161 -7.78 15.38 17.14
CA PRO A 161 -8.09 15.31 15.70
C PRO A 161 -7.13 14.42 14.91
N TYR A 162 -5.89 14.27 15.38
CA TYR A 162 -4.83 13.54 14.67
C TYR A 162 -4.12 12.54 15.60
N GLY A 163 -3.65 11.45 14.99
CA GLY A 163 -2.95 10.37 15.66
C GLY A 163 -1.64 10.83 16.29
N ASN A 164 -1.46 10.47 17.57
CA ASN A 164 -0.35 10.94 18.39
C ASN A 164 0.99 10.22 18.12
N GLN A 165 1.99 10.42 18.99
CA GLN A 165 3.34 9.87 18.84
C GLN A 165 3.43 8.35 18.93
N ASP A 166 2.37 7.67 19.38
CA ASP A 166 2.30 6.22 19.49
C ASP A 166 1.81 5.53 18.22
N ALA A 167 1.56 6.27 17.13
CA ALA A 167 1.28 5.69 15.82
C ALA A 167 2.44 4.79 15.37
N ARG A 168 2.11 3.54 15.04
CA ARG A 168 3.06 2.51 14.61
C ARG A 168 2.53 1.82 13.35
N ILE A 169 3.42 1.12 12.69
CA ILE A 169 3.10 0.28 11.54
C ILE A 169 3.18 -1.19 11.93
N TRP A 170 2.33 -1.98 11.30
CA TRP A 170 2.02 -3.35 11.67
C TRP A 170 1.89 -4.20 10.41
N THR A 171 1.92 -5.51 10.59
CA THR A 171 1.54 -6.48 9.57
C THR A 171 0.47 -7.42 10.10
N MET A 172 -0.41 -7.89 9.23
CA MET A 172 -1.36 -8.98 9.50
C MET A 172 -1.17 -10.07 8.45
N ARG A 173 -1.44 -11.32 8.82
CA ARG A 173 -1.25 -12.49 7.95
C ARG A 173 -2.57 -13.18 7.64
N SER A 174 -2.70 -13.69 6.42
CA SER A 174 -3.88 -14.43 5.96
C SER A 174 -3.48 -15.54 4.99
N ARG A 175 -4.19 -16.67 5.03
CA ARG A 175 -4.00 -17.74 4.04
C ARG A 175 -4.94 -17.62 2.83
N ASP A 176 -6.07 -16.94 3.02
CA ASP A 176 -7.23 -16.96 2.12
C ASP A 176 -7.68 -15.56 1.67
N LEU A 177 -7.03 -14.48 2.14
CA LEU A 177 -7.39 -13.06 1.97
C LEU A 177 -8.70 -12.63 2.67
N GLU A 178 -9.34 -13.52 3.43
CA GLU A 178 -10.63 -13.25 4.08
C GLU A 178 -10.52 -13.28 5.59
N THR A 179 -9.76 -14.25 6.11
CA THR A 179 -9.50 -14.46 7.53
C THR A 179 -8.11 -13.94 7.86
N TRP A 180 -8.02 -13.07 8.87
CA TRP A 180 -6.78 -12.38 9.21
C TRP A 180 -6.35 -12.69 10.65
N GLY A 181 -5.07 -12.97 10.82
CA GLY A 181 -4.42 -13.09 12.13
C GLY A 181 -4.27 -11.73 12.84
N ALA A 182 -3.83 -11.77 14.09
CA ALA A 182 -3.62 -10.56 14.88
C ALA A 182 -2.54 -9.65 14.26
N PRO A 183 -2.63 -8.32 14.44
CA PRO A 183 -1.58 -7.40 14.04
C PRO A 183 -0.25 -7.65 14.79
N GLU A 184 0.84 -7.68 14.05
CA GLU A 184 2.21 -7.81 14.55
C GLU A 184 3.00 -6.52 14.29
N LEU A 185 3.70 -6.00 15.30
CA LEU A 185 4.43 -4.74 15.18
C LEU A 185 5.57 -4.88 14.16
N LEU A 186 5.58 -4.03 13.13
CA LEU A 186 6.64 -4.04 12.13
C LEU A 186 7.81 -3.16 12.58
N ARG A 187 8.89 -3.80 13.03
CA ARG A 187 10.04 -3.14 13.67
C ARG A 187 11.03 -2.54 12.67
N VAL A 188 10.59 -1.65 11.79
CA VAL A 188 11.40 -1.08 10.68
C VAL A 188 12.67 -0.33 11.10
N LYS A 189 12.79 0.06 12.37
CA LYS A 189 14.01 0.69 12.93
C LYS A 189 15.05 -0.31 13.44
N GLY A 190 14.75 -1.60 13.39
CA GLY A 190 15.61 -2.68 13.86
C GLY A 190 15.02 -3.43 15.06
N PRO A 191 15.43 -4.69 15.27
CA PRO A 191 14.84 -5.58 16.28
C PRO A 191 15.05 -5.07 17.71
N ASN A 192 16.18 -4.39 17.96
CA ASN A 192 16.58 -3.94 19.29
C ASN A 192 16.12 -2.51 19.63
N VAL A 193 15.43 -1.82 18.73
CA VAL A 193 14.90 -0.48 19.02
C VAL A 193 13.63 -0.61 19.87
N PRO A 194 13.61 -0.06 21.09
CA PRO A 194 12.40 -0.07 21.92
C PRO A 194 11.23 0.63 21.23
N ARG A 195 10.00 0.17 21.45
CA ARG A 195 8.80 0.66 20.74
C ARG A 195 8.64 2.17 20.85
N GLU A 196 8.90 2.72 22.02
CA GLU A 196 8.83 4.14 22.37
C GLU A 196 9.89 4.99 21.64
N LYS A 197 11.02 4.39 21.25
CA LYS A 197 12.11 5.08 20.52
C LYS A 197 11.99 5.00 19.00
N MET A 198 10.98 4.33 18.48
CA MET A 198 10.79 4.19 17.03
C MET A 198 10.27 5.49 16.37
N GLY A 199 9.70 6.39 17.18
CA GLY A 199 9.02 7.60 16.73
C GLY A 199 7.68 7.31 16.06
N ARG A 200 6.90 8.37 15.82
CA ARG A 200 5.65 8.29 15.06
C ARG A 200 5.92 7.81 13.64
N MET A 201 5.20 6.79 13.19
CA MET A 201 5.28 6.26 11.84
C MET A 201 3.91 5.79 11.36
N ILE A 202 3.59 6.13 10.11
CA ILE A 202 2.29 5.87 9.49
C ILE A 202 2.50 5.42 8.03
N ASP A 203 1.45 4.93 7.40
CA ASP A 203 1.36 4.60 5.97
C ASP A 203 2.47 3.67 5.44
N PRO A 204 2.56 2.43 5.94
CA PRO A 204 3.58 1.50 5.47
C PRO A 204 3.28 1.03 4.05
N PHE A 205 4.31 0.68 3.27
CA PHE A 205 4.17 -0.02 1.99
C PHE A 205 5.36 -0.95 1.76
N LEU A 206 5.09 -2.21 1.44
CA LEU A 206 6.09 -3.25 1.22
C LEU A 206 6.38 -3.45 -0.27
N LEU A 207 7.64 -3.48 -0.67
CA LEU A 207 8.05 -3.64 -2.06
C LEU A 207 9.17 -4.70 -2.15
N PRO A 208 9.02 -5.76 -2.96
CA PRO A 208 10.14 -6.67 -3.21
C PRO A 208 11.23 -5.93 -4.00
N ASP A 209 12.49 -6.16 -3.65
CA ASP A 209 13.61 -5.62 -4.40
C ASP A 209 13.71 -6.35 -5.75
N ARG A 210 13.67 -5.59 -6.85
CA ARG A 210 13.73 -6.15 -8.21
C ARG A 210 15.10 -6.70 -8.59
N ARG A 211 16.17 -6.31 -7.89
CA ARG A 211 17.56 -6.68 -8.18
C ARG A 211 18.09 -7.73 -7.22
N GLU A 212 17.53 -7.82 -6.02
CA GLU A 212 17.98 -8.72 -4.97
C GLU A 212 16.81 -9.60 -4.49
N PRO A 213 16.57 -10.77 -5.12
CA PRO A 213 15.50 -11.68 -4.70
C PRO A 213 15.58 -12.02 -3.21
N GLY A 214 14.41 -12.01 -2.55
CA GLY A 214 14.30 -12.24 -1.10
C GLY A 214 14.48 -10.98 -0.25
N LYS A 215 14.96 -9.87 -0.81
CA LYS A 215 14.97 -8.58 -0.12
C LYS A 215 13.66 -7.84 -0.31
N TRP A 216 13.22 -7.20 0.77
CA TRP A 216 12.02 -6.38 0.85
C TRP A 216 12.38 -4.98 1.32
N TRP A 217 11.72 -4.00 0.74
CA TRP A 217 11.70 -2.62 1.20
C TRP A 217 10.39 -2.34 1.94
N CYS A 218 10.45 -1.54 3.00
CA CYS A 218 9.31 -0.91 3.63
C CYS A 218 9.46 0.60 3.48
N PHE A 219 8.53 1.22 2.77
CA PHE A 219 8.32 2.66 2.76
C PHE A 219 7.35 3.00 3.89
N TYR A 220 7.54 4.14 4.55
CA TYR A 220 6.63 4.62 5.58
C TYR A 220 6.79 6.11 5.80
N LYS A 221 5.74 6.80 6.21
CA LYS A 221 5.81 8.21 6.56
C LYS A 221 6.53 8.39 7.89
N GLN A 222 7.70 9.01 7.83
CA GLN A 222 8.41 9.60 8.96
C GLN A 222 9.48 10.53 8.40
N ASN A 223 9.36 11.84 8.67
CA ASN A 223 10.25 12.88 8.13
C ASN A 223 10.37 12.78 6.60
N GLY A 224 9.25 12.89 5.88
CA GLY A 224 9.17 12.47 4.47
C GLY A 224 8.78 10.98 4.37
N VAL A 225 9.08 10.33 3.25
CA VAL A 225 8.92 8.88 3.11
C VAL A 225 10.25 8.22 3.46
N SER A 226 10.31 7.61 4.64
CA SER A 226 11.45 6.82 5.10
C SER A 226 11.44 5.43 4.47
N MET A 227 12.63 4.82 4.37
CA MET A 227 12.83 3.49 3.80
C MET A 227 13.64 2.62 4.75
N SER A 228 13.27 1.35 4.84
CA SER A 228 14.02 0.32 5.54
C SER A 228 13.95 -0.98 4.75
N TRP A 229 14.93 -1.87 4.86
CA TRP A 229 14.93 -3.15 4.15
C TRP A 229 15.10 -4.34 5.09
N SER A 230 14.64 -5.50 4.62
CA SER A 230 14.70 -6.78 5.32
C SER A 230 14.87 -7.93 4.32
N GLN A 231 15.41 -9.06 4.76
CA GLN A 231 15.47 -10.31 3.98
C GLN A 231 14.46 -11.37 4.49
N ASP A 232 13.78 -11.11 5.62
CA ASP A 232 12.93 -12.08 6.33
C ASP A 232 11.60 -11.46 6.82
N LEU A 233 11.34 -10.19 6.49
CA LEU A 233 10.28 -9.32 7.00
C LEU A 233 10.26 -9.13 8.53
N LYS A 234 11.29 -9.59 9.25
CA LYS A 234 11.37 -9.54 10.72
C LYS A 234 12.51 -8.64 11.18
N THR A 235 13.67 -8.78 10.57
CA THR A 235 14.88 -8.04 10.86
C THR A 235 15.04 -6.91 9.84
N TRP A 236 14.95 -5.68 10.31
CA TRP A 236 14.94 -4.49 9.44
C TRP A 236 16.16 -3.61 9.64
N THR A 237 16.64 -3.02 8.54
CA THR A 237 17.74 -2.05 8.50
C THR A 237 17.25 -0.75 7.88
N PHE A 238 17.40 0.37 8.61
CA PHE A 238 17.08 1.69 8.09
C PHE A 238 18.02 2.07 6.93
N ALA A 239 17.48 2.68 5.87
CA ALA A 239 18.20 2.92 4.63
C ALA A 239 18.04 4.33 4.04
N GLY A 240 17.45 5.25 4.80
CA GLY A 240 17.32 6.65 4.41
C GLY A 240 15.88 7.07 4.18
N ARG A 241 15.71 8.19 3.48
CA ARG A 241 14.42 8.82 3.20
C ARG A 241 14.42 9.56 1.88
N VAL A 242 13.22 9.85 1.38
CA VAL A 242 12.96 10.79 0.29
C VAL A 242 11.97 11.85 0.74
N GLU A 243 12.18 13.09 0.27
CA GLU A 243 11.22 14.18 0.46
C GLU A 243 9.95 13.89 -0.36
N ALA A 244 8.92 13.42 0.32
CA ALA A 244 7.63 13.05 -0.24
C ALA A 244 6.54 13.12 0.85
N GLY A 245 5.30 12.96 0.38
CA GLY A 245 4.09 13.02 1.17
C GLY A 245 3.84 11.81 2.08
N GLU A 246 2.57 11.51 2.29
CA GLU A 246 2.02 10.37 3.02
C GLU A 246 1.63 9.23 2.05
N ASN A 247 1.09 8.11 2.54
CA ASN A 247 0.52 7.00 1.72
C ASN A 247 1.37 6.60 0.50
N ALA A 248 2.60 6.14 0.74
CA ALA A 248 3.45 5.69 -0.35
C ALA A 248 2.83 4.48 -1.06
N CYS A 249 2.78 4.52 -2.39
CA CYS A 249 2.50 3.36 -3.24
C CYS A 249 3.59 3.30 -4.31
N VAL A 250 4.34 2.20 -4.35
CA VAL A 250 5.46 2.04 -5.28
C VAL A 250 5.21 0.88 -6.23
N ILE A 251 5.28 1.16 -7.53
CA ILE A 251 5.24 0.14 -8.59
C ILE A 251 6.49 0.24 -9.47
N THR A 252 6.66 -0.73 -10.36
CA THR A 252 7.75 -0.74 -11.34
C THR A 252 7.20 -0.52 -12.75
N GLU A 253 7.80 0.41 -13.50
CA GLU A 253 7.54 0.61 -14.92
C GLU A 253 8.85 0.60 -15.71
N GLY A 254 9.06 -0.45 -16.51
CA GLY A 254 10.33 -0.68 -17.17
C GLY A 254 11.48 -0.73 -16.16
N ASP A 255 12.47 0.16 -16.35
CA ASP A 255 13.63 0.28 -15.47
C ASP A 255 13.44 1.24 -14.29
N ASP A 256 12.26 1.85 -14.14
CA ASP A 256 11.98 2.83 -13.08
C ASP A 256 11.06 2.25 -12.00
N TYR A 257 11.28 2.71 -10.77
CA TYR A 257 10.29 2.73 -9.71
C TYR A 257 9.45 3.98 -9.85
N VAL A 258 8.13 3.86 -9.69
CA VAL A 258 7.19 4.98 -9.66
C VAL A 258 6.58 5.03 -8.27
N LEU A 259 6.81 6.13 -7.56
CA LEU A 259 6.25 6.43 -6.25
C LEU A 259 5.05 7.37 -6.43
N PHE A 260 3.87 6.89 -6.06
CA PHE A 260 2.71 7.70 -5.78
C PHE A 260 2.69 8.03 -4.28
N HIS A 261 2.45 9.30 -3.93
CA HIS A 261 2.38 9.73 -2.54
C HIS A 261 1.36 10.85 -2.36
N SER A 262 0.99 11.12 -1.12
CA SER A 262 0.00 12.11 -0.70
C SER A 262 0.65 13.45 -0.28
N PRO A 263 0.80 14.44 -1.18
CA PRO A 263 1.05 15.82 -0.75
C PRO A 263 -0.18 16.39 0.01
N ALA A 264 -0.17 17.70 0.29
CA ALA A 264 -1.28 18.37 0.98
C ALA A 264 -2.64 18.14 0.28
N ASN A 265 -2.66 18.17 -1.06
CA ASN A 265 -3.81 17.79 -1.88
C ASN A 265 -3.34 17.25 -3.24
N GLY A 266 -4.05 16.25 -3.75
CA GLY A 266 -3.69 15.49 -4.94
C GLY A 266 -2.81 14.27 -4.63
N ILE A 267 -2.30 13.67 -5.70
CA ILE A 267 -1.41 12.50 -5.67
C ILE A 267 -0.11 12.89 -6.38
N GLY A 268 0.97 13.03 -5.62
CA GLY A 268 2.30 13.34 -6.14
C GLY A 268 2.92 12.11 -6.79
N VAL A 269 3.66 12.33 -7.88
CA VAL A 269 4.33 11.28 -8.64
C VAL A 269 5.83 11.54 -8.65
N LYS A 270 6.63 10.51 -8.35
CA LYS A 270 8.08 10.56 -8.47
C LYS A 270 8.61 9.29 -9.13
N ARG A 271 9.73 9.41 -9.86
CA ARG A 271 10.41 8.27 -10.47
C ARG A 271 11.84 8.11 -10.02
N SER A 272 12.30 6.86 -9.89
CA SER A 272 13.68 6.55 -9.52
C SER A 272 14.18 5.27 -10.19
N LYS A 273 15.47 5.23 -10.54
CA LYS A 273 16.11 3.99 -11.01
C LYS A 273 16.67 3.12 -9.88
N ASP A 274 16.87 3.70 -8.69
CA ASP A 274 17.70 3.11 -7.64
C ASP A 274 17.16 3.31 -6.21
N LEU A 275 15.95 3.84 -6.08
CA LEU A 275 15.29 4.21 -4.82
C LEU A 275 16.00 5.31 -4.01
N LYS A 276 17.08 5.90 -4.54
CA LYS A 276 17.86 6.95 -3.88
C LYS A 276 17.60 8.29 -4.52
N PHE A 277 17.74 8.38 -5.84
CA PHE A 277 17.53 9.61 -6.58
C PHE A 277 16.14 9.60 -7.22
N TRP A 278 15.31 10.54 -6.79
CA TRP A 278 13.92 10.64 -7.22
C TRP A 278 13.70 11.91 -8.04
N ARG A 279 13.20 11.76 -9.26
CA ARG A 279 12.72 12.84 -10.10
C ARG A 279 11.25 13.11 -9.77
N ASP A 280 10.90 14.38 -9.57
CA ASP A 280 9.51 14.82 -9.39
C ASP A 280 8.80 14.90 -10.75
N GLU A 281 7.58 14.38 -10.83
CA GLU A 281 6.74 14.39 -12.04
C GLU A 281 5.40 15.13 -11.82
N GLY A 282 5.29 15.89 -10.73
CA GLY A 282 4.15 16.73 -10.44
C GLY A 282 3.06 16.04 -9.61
N VAL A 283 1.87 16.65 -9.62
CA VAL A 283 0.74 16.26 -8.77
C VAL A 283 -0.50 16.06 -9.63
N LEU A 284 -1.11 14.88 -9.48
CA LEU A 284 -2.39 14.53 -10.09
C LEU A 284 -3.55 15.02 -9.21
N THR A 285 -4.46 15.78 -9.79
CA THR A 285 -5.73 16.20 -9.14
C THR A 285 -6.96 15.59 -9.79
N LEU A 286 -6.77 14.81 -10.87
CA LEU A 286 -7.83 14.08 -11.57
C LEU A 286 -9.03 14.99 -11.91
N GLY A 287 -10.25 14.54 -11.67
CA GLY A 287 -11.48 15.31 -11.87
C GLY A 287 -11.91 16.14 -10.65
N GLN A 288 -11.04 16.33 -9.64
CA GLN A 288 -11.41 16.91 -8.34
C GLN A 288 -12.23 18.20 -8.47
N LYS A 289 -11.87 19.10 -9.41
CA LYS A 289 -12.59 20.36 -9.65
C LYS A 289 -14.09 20.18 -9.92
N GLU A 290 -14.48 19.06 -10.52
CA GLU A 290 -15.84 18.73 -10.92
C GLU A 290 -16.53 17.75 -9.97
N TRP A 291 -15.84 17.33 -8.91
CA TRP A 291 -16.33 16.34 -7.96
C TRP A 291 -16.70 17.00 -6.63
N PRO A 292 -17.98 17.31 -6.38
CA PRO A 292 -18.43 17.82 -5.07
C PRO A 292 -17.99 16.94 -3.91
N TRP A 293 -17.81 15.64 -4.18
CA TRP A 293 -17.48 14.63 -3.18
C TRP A 293 -16.01 14.59 -2.74
N ALA A 294 -15.14 15.29 -3.46
CA ALA A 294 -13.70 15.31 -3.22
C ALA A 294 -13.15 16.75 -3.11
N GLN A 295 -14.02 17.76 -2.96
CA GLN A 295 -13.61 19.17 -2.94
C GLN A 295 -12.70 19.52 -1.76
N GLY A 296 -12.82 18.81 -0.65
CA GLY A 296 -12.03 19.03 0.54
C GLY A 296 -10.57 18.67 0.37
N ARG A 297 -10.32 17.39 0.08
CA ARG A 297 -8.99 16.84 -0.18
C ARG A 297 -9.11 15.57 -1.02
N LEU A 298 -8.29 15.43 -2.05
CA LEU A 298 -8.08 14.20 -2.80
C LEU A 298 -6.69 13.67 -2.47
N THR A 299 -6.55 12.42 -2.02
CA THR A 299 -5.26 11.90 -1.56
C THR A 299 -5.23 10.36 -1.46
N ALA A 300 -4.11 9.81 -0.99
CA ALA A 300 -3.86 8.37 -0.79
C ALA A 300 -4.10 7.50 -2.04
N GLY A 301 -3.41 7.84 -3.13
CA GLY A 301 -3.46 7.06 -4.36
C GLY A 301 -2.73 5.72 -4.25
N PHE A 302 -3.47 4.62 -4.30
CA PHE A 302 -2.95 3.27 -4.44
C PHE A 302 -3.13 2.78 -5.88
N VAL A 303 -2.02 2.43 -6.54
CA VAL A 303 -2.01 1.94 -7.90
C VAL A 303 -1.83 0.42 -7.93
N LEU A 304 -2.82 -0.27 -8.50
CA LEU A 304 -2.79 -1.68 -8.84
C LEU A 304 -2.54 -1.81 -10.36
N ASP A 305 -1.30 -2.12 -10.75
CA ASP A 305 -0.94 -2.25 -12.17
C ASP A 305 -1.36 -3.63 -12.73
N LEU A 306 -2.49 -3.64 -13.44
CA LEU A 306 -3.05 -4.83 -14.10
C LEU A 306 -3.05 -4.67 -15.62
N ARG A 307 -2.15 -3.83 -16.18
CA ARG A 307 -2.06 -3.62 -17.64
C ARG A 307 -1.75 -4.90 -18.41
N ARG A 308 -1.09 -5.86 -17.75
CA ARG A 308 -0.75 -7.18 -18.31
C ARG A 308 -1.75 -8.27 -17.95
N ASP A 309 -2.73 -7.98 -17.11
CA ASP A 309 -3.78 -8.94 -16.78
C ASP A 309 -4.83 -8.95 -17.90
N PRO A 310 -5.16 -10.09 -18.51
CA PRO A 310 -6.06 -10.16 -19.65
C PRO A 310 -7.52 -9.80 -19.31
N ALA A 311 -7.94 -9.95 -18.06
CA ALA A 311 -9.29 -9.63 -17.62
C ALA A 311 -9.48 -8.13 -17.39
N VAL A 312 -8.41 -7.41 -17.03
CA VAL A 312 -8.46 -5.98 -16.67
C VAL A 312 -7.78 -5.08 -17.70
N GLY A 313 -6.52 -5.38 -18.06
CA GLY A 313 -5.77 -4.68 -19.10
C GLY A 313 -5.51 -3.20 -18.85
N ARG A 314 -5.55 -2.74 -17.58
CA ARG A 314 -5.36 -1.34 -17.16
C ARG A 314 -4.65 -1.25 -15.83
N ALA A 315 -3.97 -0.13 -15.58
CA ALA A 315 -3.60 0.25 -14.23
C ALA A 315 -4.80 0.88 -13.55
N LEU A 316 -5.12 0.46 -12.33
CA LEU A 316 -6.22 1.00 -11.54
C LEU A 316 -5.64 1.82 -10.39
N MET A 317 -6.11 3.06 -10.21
CA MET A 317 -5.78 3.87 -9.05
C MET A 317 -7.01 4.04 -8.18
N PHE A 318 -6.94 3.48 -6.98
CA PHE A 318 -7.87 3.73 -5.90
C PHE A 318 -7.36 4.91 -5.09
N PHE A 319 -8.24 5.80 -4.66
CA PHE A 319 -7.88 6.95 -3.86
C PHE A 319 -9.03 7.31 -2.94
N HIS A 320 -8.82 8.21 -1.98
CA HIS A 320 -9.93 8.80 -1.25
C HIS A 320 -10.06 10.30 -1.49
N GLY A 321 -11.31 10.76 -1.43
CA GLY A 321 -11.69 12.16 -1.52
C GLY A 321 -12.64 12.53 -0.40
N SER A 322 -12.48 13.71 0.19
CA SER A 322 -13.41 14.24 1.19
C SER A 322 -14.29 15.35 0.62
N ASP A 323 -15.58 15.36 1.01
CA ASP A 323 -16.51 16.43 0.63
C ASP A 323 -15.99 17.79 1.14
N PHE A 324 -15.46 17.80 2.37
CA PHE A 324 -15.04 19.00 3.07
C PHE A 324 -13.55 18.95 3.47
N PRO A 325 -12.87 20.11 3.55
CA PRO A 325 -11.52 20.18 4.10
C PRO A 325 -11.47 19.60 5.52
N GLU A 326 -10.37 18.97 5.92
CA GLU A 326 -10.27 18.29 7.23
C GLU A 326 -10.54 19.18 8.46
N LYS A 327 -10.41 20.51 8.32
CA LYS A 327 -10.66 21.48 9.40
C LYS A 327 -12.07 22.06 9.38
N ASP A 328 -12.93 21.64 8.45
CA ASP A 328 -14.30 22.10 8.36
C ASP A 328 -15.12 21.57 9.55
N PRO A 329 -15.97 22.39 10.20
CA PRO A 329 -16.77 21.95 11.34
C PRO A 329 -17.79 20.84 11.00
N ARG A 330 -18.13 20.65 9.72
CA ARG A 330 -18.97 19.52 9.28
C ARG A 330 -18.21 18.18 9.29
N GLY A 331 -16.88 18.25 9.35
CA GLY A 331 -15.96 17.13 9.31
C GLY A 331 -15.27 16.99 7.95
N GLY A 332 -14.89 15.77 7.55
CA GLY A 332 -14.10 15.50 6.34
C GLY A 332 -12.90 14.58 6.55
N PHE A 333 -12.48 14.40 7.81
CA PHE A 333 -11.55 13.35 8.20
C PHE A 333 -12.29 12.10 8.71
N ASP A 334 -13.12 12.27 9.73
CA ASP A 334 -13.83 11.16 10.39
C ASP A 334 -15.15 10.73 9.70
N ASN A 335 -15.61 11.54 8.75
CA ASN A 335 -16.87 11.39 8.04
C ASN A 335 -16.74 12.03 6.65
N PHE A 336 -17.71 11.80 5.76
CA PHE A 336 -17.78 12.37 4.41
C PHE A 336 -16.54 12.13 3.52
N ALA A 337 -15.71 11.13 3.83
CA ALA A 337 -14.63 10.68 2.95
C ALA A 337 -15.07 9.42 2.19
N SER A 338 -14.80 9.41 0.89
CA SER A 338 -15.26 8.41 -0.07
C SER A 338 -14.09 7.80 -0.81
N LEU A 339 -14.22 6.55 -1.26
CA LEU A 339 -13.23 5.93 -2.14
C LEU A 339 -13.61 6.14 -3.61
N GLY A 340 -12.63 6.58 -4.38
CA GLY A 340 -12.71 6.75 -5.82
C GLY A 340 -11.86 5.76 -6.60
N LEU A 341 -12.15 5.65 -7.89
CA LEU A 341 -11.41 4.87 -8.87
C LEU A 341 -11.17 5.68 -10.15
N CYS A 342 -9.95 5.60 -10.66
CA CYS A 342 -9.59 5.96 -12.03
C CYS A 342 -8.69 4.87 -12.64
N TRP A 343 -8.51 4.88 -13.95
CA TRP A 343 -7.66 3.92 -14.64
C TRP A 343 -6.76 4.57 -15.68
N SER A 344 -5.68 3.87 -16.06
CA SER A 344 -4.71 4.36 -17.03
C SER A 344 -4.13 3.24 -17.87
N ASP A 345 -3.77 3.57 -19.11
CA ASP A 345 -3.02 2.72 -20.03
C ASP A 345 -1.50 2.89 -19.86
N ASP A 346 -1.04 4.06 -19.42
CA ASP A 346 0.36 4.50 -19.51
C ASP A 346 0.90 5.11 -18.20
N LEU A 347 0.08 5.12 -17.13
CA LEU A 347 0.33 5.78 -15.83
C LEU A 347 0.44 7.31 -15.87
N ASN A 348 0.28 7.93 -17.04
CA ASN A 348 0.38 9.38 -17.23
C ASN A 348 -1.01 9.98 -17.46
N THR A 349 -1.79 9.34 -18.33
CA THR A 349 -3.13 9.74 -18.70
C THR A 349 -4.14 8.90 -17.92
N TRP A 350 -4.92 9.56 -17.06
CA TRP A 350 -5.91 8.92 -16.21
C TRP A 350 -7.33 9.19 -16.69
N GLU A 351 -8.13 8.14 -16.78
CA GLU A 351 -9.55 8.15 -17.14
C GLU A 351 -10.41 7.74 -15.94
N TRP A 352 -11.66 8.16 -15.96
CA TRP A 352 -12.64 7.82 -14.93
C TRP A 352 -14.06 7.88 -15.52
N PRO A 353 -15.05 7.31 -14.83
CA PRO A 353 -16.43 7.32 -15.31
C PRO A 353 -16.94 8.75 -15.49
N GLY A 354 -17.43 9.06 -16.68
CA GLY A 354 -18.01 10.36 -17.03
C GLY A 354 -17.04 11.39 -17.63
N LYS A 355 -15.71 11.18 -17.62
CA LYS A 355 -14.72 12.16 -18.13
C LYS A 355 -14.98 12.65 -19.56
N ASN A 356 -15.44 11.76 -20.44
CA ASN A 356 -15.69 12.04 -21.86
C ASN A 356 -17.18 12.08 -22.23
N ARG A 357 -18.09 12.20 -21.26
CA ARG A 357 -19.51 12.40 -21.60
C ARG A 357 -19.71 13.86 -21.98
N PRO A 358 -20.26 14.17 -23.16
CA PRO A 358 -20.71 15.52 -23.45
C PRO A 358 -21.67 15.94 -22.34
N THR A 359 -21.42 17.09 -21.71
CA THR A 359 -22.37 17.69 -20.78
C THR A 359 -23.67 17.96 -21.56
N SER A 360 -24.63 17.03 -21.50
CA SER A 360 -25.97 17.31 -21.97
C SER A 360 -26.51 18.42 -21.08
N VAL A 361 -26.60 19.62 -21.64
CA VAL A 361 -27.26 20.77 -21.03
C VAL A 361 -28.64 20.31 -20.54
N PRO A 362 -28.99 20.52 -19.26
CA PRO A 362 -30.33 20.20 -18.79
C PRO A 362 -31.32 21.08 -19.55
N THR A 363 -32.18 20.48 -20.37
CA THR A 363 -33.36 21.15 -20.89
C THR A 363 -34.27 21.45 -19.71
N ARG A 364 -34.35 22.74 -19.33
CA ARG A 364 -35.40 23.23 -18.44
C ARG A 364 -36.75 22.89 -19.08
N LYS A 365 -37.60 22.16 -18.35
CA LYS A 365 -39.04 22.18 -18.55
C LYS A 365 -39.65 23.03 -17.45
#